data_AF-A0A4Q5QZC1-F1
#
_entry.id   AF-A0A4Q5QZC1-F1
#
_cell.length_a   1.000
_cell.length_b   1.000
_cell.length_c   1.000
_cell.angle_alpha   90.00
_cell.angle_beta   90.00
_cell.angle_gamma   90.00
#
_symmetry.space_group_name_H-M   'P 1'
#
loop_
_entity.id
_entity.type
_entity.pdbx_description
1 polymer ?
#
loop_
_entity_poly.entity_id
_entity_poly.type
_entity_poly.pdbx_seq_one_letter_code
_entity_poly.pdbx_strand_id
1 'polypeptide(L)'
;MSLAVGFLIIFLLAVPGIVFRVTYLSSPYSKRNINTTTLEEIYSSLIPAFIFHSVSVLVLSGLGYKINFQFIFNLLIANNAAKDINRLNDYLFSFLVYMFINTLVNFLAALALRKIVLKFNLYKKYPALSIYNKWYDILKPKSTAAEPISVWLDVLLETKNDTLIYRGFLTDFWLDKDGGIKELHMEDVRR
;
A
#
# COMPACT_ATOMS: atom_id res chain seq x y z
N MET A 1 -16.65 28.66 5.42
CA MET A 1 -16.00 27.63 6.26
C MET A 1 -14.56 27.44 5.77
N SER A 2 -13.64 27.02 6.64
CA SER A 2 -12.20 26.99 6.34
C SER A 2 -11.82 25.82 5.42
N LEU A 3 -10.77 26.02 4.63
CA LEU A 3 -10.10 25.03 3.76
C LEU A 3 -9.83 23.69 4.49
N ALA A 4 -9.70 23.73 5.82
CA ALA A 4 -9.55 22.57 6.70
C ALA A 4 -10.69 21.54 6.61
N VAL A 5 -11.95 21.97 6.44
CA VAL A 5 -13.09 21.03 6.36
C VAL A 5 -13.03 20.23 5.05
N GLY A 6 -12.74 20.90 3.94
CA GLY A 6 -12.50 20.25 2.64
C GLY A 6 -11.40 19.20 2.72
N PHE A 7 -10.28 19.57 3.34
CA PHE A 7 -9.15 18.65 3.55
C PHE A 7 -9.52 17.44 4.42
N LEU A 8 -10.28 17.65 5.51
CA LEU A 8 -10.75 16.56 6.37
C LEU A 8 -11.62 15.56 5.60
N ILE A 9 -12.50 16.03 4.72
CA ILE A 9 -13.35 15.16 3.89
C ILE A 9 -12.51 14.36 2.91
N ILE A 10 -11.58 15.00 2.21
CA ILE A 10 -10.66 14.31 1.28
C ILE A 10 -9.87 13.25 2.03
N PHE A 11 -9.36 13.58 3.22
CA PHE A 11 -8.65 12.64 4.06
C PHE A 11 -9.54 11.46 4.47
N LEU A 12 -10.76 11.71 4.93
CA LEU A 12 -11.74 10.67 5.26
C LEU A 12 -12.03 9.77 4.06
N LEU A 13 -12.25 10.33 2.87
CA LEU A 13 -12.48 9.58 1.64
C LEU A 13 -11.24 8.76 1.21
N ALA A 14 -10.03 9.15 1.60
CA ALA A 14 -8.82 8.37 1.34
C ALA A 14 -8.66 7.16 2.29
N VAL A 15 -9.23 7.20 3.51
CA VAL A 15 -9.05 6.18 4.55
C VAL A 15 -9.27 4.75 4.05
N PRO A 16 -10.36 4.40 3.33
CA PRO A 16 -10.57 3.03 2.85
C PRO A 16 -9.42 2.53 1.97
N GLY A 17 -8.92 3.39 1.07
CA GLY A 17 -7.80 3.07 0.21
C GLY A 17 -6.47 2.96 0.96
N ILE A 18 -6.27 3.78 2.01
CA ILE A 18 -5.08 3.68 2.89
C ILE A 18 -5.10 2.33 3.59
N VAL A 19 -6.24 1.95 4.18
CA VAL A 19 -6.43 0.65 4.84
C VAL A 19 -6.20 -0.49 3.87
N PHE A 20 -6.72 -0.40 2.64
CA PHE A 20 -6.47 -1.38 1.59
C PHE A 20 -4.96 -1.57 1.35
N ARG A 21 -4.23 -0.49 1.10
CA ARG A 21 -2.79 -0.52 0.78
C ARG A 21 -1.97 -1.08 1.94
N VAL A 22 -2.20 -0.58 3.16
CA VAL A 22 -1.51 -1.02 4.37
C VAL A 22 -1.73 -2.51 4.60
N THR A 23 -2.95 -2.99 4.38
CA THR A 23 -3.32 -4.41 4.57
C THR A 23 -2.74 -5.29 3.47
N TYR A 24 -2.75 -4.83 2.22
CA TYR A 24 -2.17 -5.55 1.09
C TYR A 24 -0.64 -5.73 1.26
N LEU A 25 0.02 -4.72 1.80
CA LEU A 25 1.47 -4.69 2.03
C LEU A 25 1.90 -5.11 3.45
N SER A 26 1.02 -5.71 4.26
CA SER A 26 1.35 -6.10 5.65
C SER A 26 2.16 -7.41 5.74
N SER A 27 3.23 -7.56 4.94
CA SER A 27 4.12 -8.73 4.96
C SER A 27 5.48 -8.39 5.58
N PRO A 28 6.11 -9.31 6.33
CA PRO A 28 7.47 -9.11 6.86
C PRO A 28 8.51 -8.72 5.79
N TYR A 29 8.30 -9.21 4.56
CA TYR A 29 9.19 -8.96 3.42
C TYR A 29 8.62 -7.93 2.42
N SER A 30 7.56 -7.21 2.80
CA SER A 30 6.87 -6.31 1.89
C SER A 30 7.67 -5.04 1.60
N LYS A 31 7.47 -4.46 0.42
CA LYS A 31 7.90 -3.12 0.02
C LYS A 31 7.47 -2.00 0.96
N ARG A 32 6.61 -2.26 1.96
CA ARG A 32 6.21 -1.28 2.98
C ARG A 32 7.39 -0.63 3.72
N ASN A 33 8.55 -1.29 3.77
CA ASN A 33 9.77 -0.78 4.40
C ASN A 33 10.62 0.12 3.49
N ILE A 34 10.17 0.38 2.26
CA ILE A 34 10.76 1.38 1.38
C ILE A 34 10.07 2.72 1.70
N ASN A 35 10.86 3.77 1.94
CA ASN A 35 10.47 5.17 2.07
C ASN A 35 9.63 5.57 0.86
N THR A 36 8.33 5.31 0.92
CA THR A 36 7.38 6.10 0.16
C THR A 36 7.12 7.36 0.96
N THR A 37 7.16 8.52 0.31
CA THR A 37 6.79 9.76 1.00
C THR A 37 5.34 9.68 1.46
N THR A 38 4.97 10.34 2.57
CA THR A 38 3.57 10.35 3.04
C THR A 38 2.61 10.79 1.93
N LEU A 39 3.06 11.67 1.03
CA LEU A 39 2.30 12.08 -0.15
C LEU A 39 2.11 10.94 -1.15
N GLU A 40 3.15 10.19 -1.50
CA GLU A 40 3.03 9.02 -2.37
C GLU A 40 2.11 7.95 -1.79
N GLU A 41 2.13 7.75 -0.46
CA GLU A 41 1.19 6.86 0.20
C GLU A 41 -0.25 7.32 0.03
N ILE A 42 -0.50 8.61 0.22
CA ILE A 42 -1.82 9.21 0.00
C ILE A 42 -2.23 9.07 -1.45
N TYR A 43 -1.42 9.50 -2.43
CA TYR A 43 -1.74 9.41 -3.85
C TYR A 43 -2.00 7.98 -4.32
N SER A 44 -1.15 7.03 -3.91
CA SER A 44 -1.33 5.62 -4.27
C SER A 44 -2.55 4.99 -3.59
N SER A 45 -3.00 5.53 -2.45
CA SER A 45 -4.23 5.12 -1.77
C SER A 45 -5.52 5.71 -2.37
N LEU A 46 -5.43 6.83 -3.09
CA LEU A 46 -6.60 7.45 -3.72
C LEU A 46 -7.19 6.57 -4.83
N ILE A 47 -6.36 5.83 -5.56
CA ILE A 47 -6.81 4.92 -6.63
C ILE A 47 -7.73 3.82 -6.08
N PRO A 48 -7.31 2.99 -5.10
CA PRO A 48 -8.21 1.99 -4.52
C PRO A 48 -9.41 2.66 -3.84
N ALA A 49 -9.23 3.76 -3.11
CA ALA A 49 -10.35 4.49 -2.50
C ALA A 49 -11.42 4.85 -3.55
N PHE A 50 -11.01 5.43 -4.68
CA PHE A 50 -11.90 5.80 -5.77
C PHE A 50 -12.65 4.59 -6.35
N ILE A 51 -11.94 3.48 -6.59
CA ILE A 51 -12.55 2.24 -7.11
C ILE A 51 -13.63 1.73 -6.16
N PHE A 52 -13.32 1.60 -4.87
CA PHE A 52 -14.26 1.05 -3.88
C PHE A 52 -15.42 2.00 -3.58
N HIS A 53 -15.18 3.32 -3.56
CA HIS A 53 -16.25 4.30 -3.47
C HIS A 53 -17.18 4.20 -4.68
N SER A 54 -16.64 4.10 -5.90
CA SER A 54 -17.44 3.94 -7.13
C SER A 54 -18.29 2.68 -7.11
N VAL A 55 -17.71 1.53 -6.73
CA VAL A 55 -18.45 0.27 -6.59
C VAL A 55 -19.55 0.40 -5.52
N SER A 56 -19.24 0.99 -4.37
CA SER A 56 -20.22 1.17 -3.29
C SER A 56 -21.36 2.09 -3.70
N VAL A 57 -21.07 3.16 -4.45
CA VAL A 57 -22.07 4.07 -5.02
C VAL A 57 -23.00 3.34 -5.98
N LEU A 58 -22.45 2.52 -6.88
CA LEU A 58 -23.24 1.71 -7.81
C LEU A 58 -24.16 0.73 -7.07
N VAL A 59 -23.63 0.05 -6.05
CA VAL A 59 -24.43 -0.88 -5.22
C VAL A 59 -25.57 -0.14 -4.50
N LEU A 60 -25.28 0.97 -3.84
CA LEU A 60 -26.30 1.76 -3.13
C LEU A 60 -27.35 2.32 -4.08
N SER A 61 -26.94 2.77 -5.27
CA SER A 61 -27.86 3.26 -6.29
C SER A 61 -28.76 2.14 -6.83
N GLY A 62 -28.20 0.94 -7.03
CA GLY A 62 -28.96 -0.26 -7.41
C GLY A 62 -29.95 -0.71 -6.33
N LEU A 63 -29.67 -0.44 -5.06
CA LEU A 63 -30.59 -0.66 -3.93
C LEU A 63 -31.64 0.46 -3.77
N GLY A 64 -31.63 1.48 -4.64
CA GLY A 64 -32.61 2.57 -4.64
C GLY A 64 -32.25 3.76 -3.74
N TYR A 65 -31.07 3.78 -3.11
CA TYR A 65 -30.62 4.94 -2.35
C TYR A 65 -30.20 6.08 -3.28
N LYS A 66 -30.70 7.29 -3.00
CA LYS A 66 -30.32 8.51 -3.74
C LYS A 66 -29.15 9.20 -3.06
N ILE A 67 -28.01 9.24 -3.73
CA ILE A 67 -26.80 9.89 -3.22
C ILE A 67 -26.78 11.35 -3.67
N ASN A 68 -26.74 12.28 -2.72
CA ASN A 68 -26.69 13.72 -3.00
C ASN A 68 -25.24 14.17 -3.24
N PHE A 69 -24.73 13.98 -4.46
CA PHE A 69 -23.39 14.42 -4.84
C PHE A 69 -23.21 15.95 -4.74
N GLN A 70 -24.28 16.72 -4.97
CA GLN A 70 -24.21 18.17 -4.83
C GLN A 70 -23.89 18.58 -3.39
N PHE A 71 -24.46 17.89 -2.40
CA PHE A 71 -24.16 18.14 -0.99
C PHE A 71 -22.69 17.83 -0.67
N ILE A 72 -22.16 16.69 -1.14
CA ILE A 72 -20.75 16.32 -0.97
C ILE A 72 -19.83 17.35 -1.63
N PHE A 73 -20.14 17.78 -2.85
CA PHE A 73 -19.37 18.79 -3.57
C PHE A 73 -19.38 20.14 -2.85
N ASN A 74 -20.56 20.59 -2.40
CA ASN A 74 -20.69 21.83 -1.61
C ASN A 74 -19.88 21.78 -0.31
N LEU A 75 -19.82 20.61 0.34
CA LEU A 75 -19.00 20.34 1.53
C LEU A 75 -17.50 20.46 1.22
N LEU A 76 -17.06 19.94 0.08
CA LEU A 76 -15.67 19.99 -0.39
C LEU A 76 -15.20 21.42 -0.71
N ILE A 77 -16.00 22.20 -1.43
CA ILE A 77 -15.64 23.59 -1.81
C ILE A 77 -15.95 24.62 -0.71
N ALA A 78 -16.40 24.14 0.47
CA ALA A 78 -16.80 24.98 1.60
C ALA A 78 -17.78 26.10 1.20
N ASN A 79 -18.65 25.84 0.22
CA ASN A 79 -19.58 26.83 -0.29
C ASN A 79 -20.72 27.03 0.71
N ASN A 80 -20.73 28.20 1.35
CA ASN A 80 -21.73 28.61 2.33
C ASN A 80 -23.16 28.76 1.75
N ALA A 81 -23.39 28.48 0.46
CA ALA A 81 -24.73 28.37 -0.11
C ALA A 81 -25.58 27.25 0.53
N ALA A 82 -24.95 26.29 1.23
CA ALA A 82 -25.64 25.34 2.08
C ALA A 82 -26.06 26.00 3.41
N LYS A 83 -27.22 26.68 3.42
CA LYS A 83 -27.87 27.28 4.61
C LYS A 83 -28.28 26.27 5.70
N ASP A 84 -28.05 24.97 5.50
CA ASP A 84 -28.50 23.91 6.42
C ASP A 84 -27.31 23.11 6.99
N ILE A 85 -26.44 23.73 7.78
CA ILE A 85 -25.50 23.00 8.65
C ILE A 85 -26.25 21.99 9.53
N ASN A 86 -27.49 22.30 9.90
CA ASN A 86 -28.34 21.40 10.69
C ASN A 86 -28.61 20.06 9.99
N ARG A 87 -28.65 20.02 8.65
CA ARG A 87 -28.80 18.77 7.89
C ARG A 87 -27.54 17.91 7.91
N LEU A 88 -26.37 18.48 8.22
CA LEU A 88 -25.14 17.70 8.32
C LEU A 88 -25.26 16.62 9.41
N ASN A 89 -25.91 16.94 10.53
CA ASN A 89 -26.14 16.00 11.62
C ASN A 89 -27.00 14.81 11.19
N ASP A 90 -28.00 15.04 10.33
CA ASP A 90 -28.88 13.99 9.83
C ASP A 90 -28.13 12.98 8.94
N TYR A 91 -27.12 13.44 8.19
CA TYR A 91 -26.31 12.60 7.30
C TYR A 91 -25.06 12.03 7.96
N LEU A 92 -24.61 12.59 9.09
CA LEU A 92 -23.33 12.25 9.71
C LEU A 92 -23.27 10.77 10.09
N PHE A 93 -24.32 10.24 10.76
CA PHE A 93 -24.35 8.84 11.16
C PHE A 93 -24.32 7.89 9.95
N SER A 94 -25.18 8.13 8.96
CA SER A 94 -25.22 7.35 7.72
C SER A 94 -23.90 7.39 6.96
N PHE A 95 -23.24 8.56 6.93
CA PHE A 95 -21.92 8.72 6.35
C PHE A 95 -20.84 7.94 7.10
N LEU A 96 -20.84 7.98 8.44
CA LEU A 96 -19.89 7.21 9.25
C LEU A 96 -20.07 5.70 9.08
N VAL A 97 -21.32 5.22 9.05
CA VAL A 97 -21.64 3.81 8.78
C VAL A 97 -21.17 3.41 7.38
N TYR A 98 -21.43 4.25 6.38
CA TYR A 98 -20.92 4.04 5.02
C TYR A 98 -19.39 3.95 4.99
N MET A 99 -18.70 4.89 5.64
CA MET A 99 -17.23 4.90 5.71
C MET A 99 -16.68 3.66 6.41
N PHE A 100 -17.31 3.23 7.51
CA PHE A 100 -16.93 2.03 8.23
C PHE A 100 -17.10 0.77 7.38
N ILE A 101 -18.27 0.58 6.77
CA ILE A 101 -18.56 -0.57 5.89
C ILE A 101 -17.59 -0.58 4.71
N ASN A 102 -17.42 0.56 4.03
CA ASN A 102 -16.51 0.65 2.88
C ASN A 102 -15.06 0.32 3.28
N THR A 103 -14.61 0.78 4.46
CA THR A 103 -13.29 0.48 5.00
C THR A 103 -13.14 -1.01 5.31
N LEU A 104 -14.15 -1.64 5.91
CA LEU A 104 -14.16 -3.07 6.18
C LEU A 104 -14.10 -3.90 4.88
N VAL A 105 -14.86 -3.51 3.87
CA VAL A 105 -14.83 -4.14 2.54
C VAL A 105 -13.44 -4.01 1.91
N ASN A 106 -12.82 -2.83 1.97
CA ASN A 106 -11.45 -2.61 1.49
C ASN A 106 -10.44 -3.51 2.21
N PHE A 107 -10.55 -3.61 3.54
CA PHE A 107 -9.70 -4.48 4.34
C PHE A 107 -9.81 -5.95 3.92
N LEU A 108 -11.03 -6.47 3.81
CA LEU A 108 -11.27 -7.85 3.40
C LEU A 108 -10.82 -8.10 1.96
N ALA A 109 -11.08 -7.15 1.05
CA ALA A 109 -10.65 -7.24 -0.34
C ALA A 109 -9.12 -7.23 -0.47
N ALA A 110 -8.42 -6.43 0.33
CA ALA A 110 -6.95 -6.42 0.37
C ALA A 110 -6.38 -7.77 0.81
N LEU A 111 -6.97 -8.39 1.85
CA LEU A 111 -6.58 -9.74 2.30
C LEU A 111 -6.83 -10.79 1.21
N ALA A 112 -7.99 -10.74 0.56
CA ALA A 112 -8.35 -11.67 -0.52
C ALA A 112 -7.40 -11.50 -1.72
N LEU A 113 -7.21 -10.27 -2.20
CA LEU A 113 -6.31 -9.98 -3.32
C LEU A 113 -4.88 -10.41 -3.01
N ARG A 114 -4.38 -10.14 -1.80
CA ARG A 114 -3.05 -10.60 -1.38
C ARG A 114 -2.92 -12.12 -1.46
N LYS A 115 -3.91 -12.86 -0.92
CA LYS A 115 -3.92 -14.34 -1.00
C LYS A 115 -3.89 -14.83 -2.44
N ILE A 116 -4.67 -14.22 -3.33
CA ILE A 116 -4.71 -14.55 -4.77
C ILE A 116 -3.34 -14.27 -5.41
N VAL A 117 -2.79 -13.07 -5.22
CA VAL A 117 -1.50 -12.66 -5.80
C VAL A 117 -0.37 -13.59 -5.36
N LEU A 118 -0.33 -13.98 -4.09
CA LEU A 118 0.67 -14.90 -3.57
C LEU A 118 0.48 -16.34 -4.08
N LYS A 119 -0.77 -16.83 -4.13
CA LYS A 119 -1.09 -18.19 -4.60
C LYS A 119 -0.71 -18.39 -6.06
N PHE A 120 -0.94 -17.40 -6.91
CA PHE A 120 -0.67 -17.47 -8.35
C PHE A 120 0.65 -16.79 -8.77
N ASN A 121 1.45 -16.33 -7.80
CA ASN A 121 2.68 -15.56 -8.03
C ASN A 121 2.50 -14.37 -9.02
N LEU A 122 1.32 -13.72 -9.02
CA LEU A 122 0.99 -12.64 -9.96
C LEU A 122 1.92 -11.43 -9.84
N TYR A 123 2.54 -11.27 -8.66
CA TYR A 123 3.52 -10.24 -8.39
C TYR A 123 4.75 -10.29 -9.30
N LYS A 124 5.05 -11.46 -9.91
CA LYS A 124 6.15 -11.62 -10.89
C LYS A 124 5.77 -11.12 -12.28
N LYS A 125 4.49 -11.21 -12.65
CA LYS A 125 3.98 -10.87 -13.99
C LYS A 125 3.51 -9.41 -14.06
N TYR A 126 2.95 -8.89 -12.97
CA TYR A 126 2.36 -7.56 -12.92
C TYR A 126 3.07 -6.69 -11.87
N PRO A 127 3.91 -5.72 -12.30
CA PRO A 127 4.65 -4.85 -11.39
C PRO A 127 3.77 -4.10 -10.38
N ALA A 128 2.55 -3.73 -10.79
CA ALA A 128 1.57 -3.06 -9.93
C ALA A 128 1.10 -3.92 -8.74
N LEU A 129 1.20 -5.25 -8.84
CA LEU A 129 0.84 -6.20 -7.77
C LEU A 129 2.05 -6.63 -6.94
N SER A 130 3.22 -6.03 -7.16
CA SER A 130 4.44 -6.40 -6.49
C SER A 130 4.36 -6.14 -4.98
N ILE A 131 4.43 -7.22 -4.18
CA ILE A 131 4.37 -7.16 -2.71
C ILE A 131 5.78 -7.03 -2.12
N TYR A 132 6.75 -7.75 -2.68
CA TYR A 132 8.11 -7.90 -2.15
C TYR A 132 9.08 -6.92 -2.80
N ASN A 133 10.11 -6.51 -2.06
CA ASN A 133 11.25 -5.81 -2.67
C ASN A 133 12.00 -6.78 -3.61
N LYS A 134 12.52 -6.26 -4.73
CA LYS A 134 13.25 -7.05 -5.75
C LYS A 134 14.37 -7.91 -5.16
N TRP A 135 15.04 -7.43 -4.12
CA TRP A 135 16.15 -8.15 -3.49
C TRP A 135 15.69 -9.38 -2.71
N TYR A 136 14.48 -9.38 -2.13
CA TYR A 136 13.95 -10.58 -1.48
C TYR A 136 13.71 -11.71 -2.47
N ASP A 137 13.27 -11.39 -3.70
CA ASP A 137 13.07 -12.41 -4.73
C ASP A 137 14.40 -13.00 -5.25
N ILE A 138 15.48 -12.21 -5.24
CA ILE A 138 16.80 -12.62 -5.74
C ILE A 138 17.62 -13.33 -4.65
N LEU A 139 17.68 -12.74 -3.45
CA LEU A 139 18.59 -13.13 -2.38
C LEU A 139 17.99 -14.13 -1.39
N LYS A 140 16.66 -14.25 -1.34
CA LYS A 140 15.95 -15.26 -0.52
C LYS A 140 15.01 -16.08 -1.41
N PRO A 141 15.56 -16.89 -2.34
CA PRO A 141 14.74 -17.81 -3.12
C PRO A 141 13.99 -18.77 -2.19
N LYS A 142 12.82 -19.23 -2.62
CA LYS A 142 12.03 -20.21 -1.85
C LYS A 142 12.81 -21.53 -1.79
N SER A 143 13.48 -21.81 -0.67
CA SER A 143 14.02 -23.13 -0.37
C SER A 143 12.93 -24.02 0.20
N THR A 144 13.06 -25.33 0.00
CA THR A 144 12.26 -26.33 0.72
C THR A 144 13.16 -27.07 1.69
N ALA A 145 12.60 -27.70 2.72
CA ALA A 145 13.41 -28.48 3.67
C ALA A 145 14.18 -29.63 2.99
N ALA A 146 13.70 -30.11 1.83
CA ALA A 146 14.37 -31.13 1.03
C ALA A 146 15.52 -30.57 0.18
N GLU A 147 15.45 -29.29 -0.20
CA GLU A 147 16.43 -28.62 -1.07
C GLU A 147 16.80 -27.26 -0.45
N PRO A 148 17.72 -27.25 0.53
CA PRO A 148 18.27 -26.01 1.04
C PRO A 148 19.05 -25.30 -0.07
N ILE A 149 18.63 -24.07 -0.38
CA ILE A 149 19.29 -23.25 -1.39
C ILE A 149 20.18 -22.25 -0.66
N SER A 150 21.48 -22.31 -0.92
CA SER A 150 22.45 -21.29 -0.50
C SER A 150 22.76 -20.36 -1.66
N VAL A 151 22.75 -19.05 -1.41
CA VAL A 151 23.04 -18.04 -2.44
C VAL A 151 24.52 -17.68 -2.36
N TRP A 152 25.27 -17.98 -3.42
CA TRP A 152 26.65 -17.53 -3.59
C TRP A 152 26.66 -16.13 -4.23
N LEU A 153 27.41 -15.20 -3.66
CA LEU A 153 27.52 -13.82 -4.14
C LEU A 153 28.96 -13.46 -4.45
N ASP A 154 29.15 -12.74 -5.55
CA ASP A 154 30.38 -12.03 -5.88
C ASP A 154 30.09 -10.52 -5.77
N VAL A 155 30.70 -9.86 -4.79
CA VAL A 155 30.45 -8.47 -4.43
C VAL A 155 31.67 -7.62 -4.78
N LEU A 156 31.48 -6.66 -5.68
CA LEU A 156 32.48 -5.65 -6.00
C LEU A 156 32.40 -4.50 -4.99
N LEU A 157 33.50 -4.24 -4.29
CA LEU A 157 33.64 -3.15 -3.34
C LEU A 157 34.65 -2.13 -3.89
N GLU A 158 34.16 -0.94 -4.22
CA GLU A 158 35.02 0.18 -4.58
C GLU A 158 35.40 0.95 -3.30
N THR A 159 36.69 0.98 -3.01
CA THR A 159 37.26 1.83 -1.96
C THR A 159 37.93 3.04 -2.60
N LYS A 160 38.37 4.02 -1.80
CA LYS A 160 39.07 5.21 -2.34
C LYS A 160 40.35 4.88 -3.12
N ASN A 161 40.97 3.74 -2.81
CA ASN A 161 42.30 3.39 -3.30
C ASN A 161 42.28 2.17 -4.22
N ASP A 162 41.39 1.21 -3.96
CA ASP A 162 41.35 -0.08 -4.65
C ASP A 162 39.93 -0.54 -4.92
N THR A 163 39.78 -1.37 -5.95
CA THR A 163 38.57 -2.15 -6.21
C THR A 163 38.80 -3.60 -5.78
N LEU A 164 37.99 -4.07 -4.85
CA LEU A 164 38.08 -5.42 -4.28
C LEU A 164 36.88 -6.26 -4.70
N ILE A 165 37.06 -7.55 -4.89
CA ILE A 165 35.96 -8.50 -5.05
C ILE A 165 35.95 -9.40 -3.83
N TYR A 166 34.79 -9.54 -3.20
CA TYR A 166 34.55 -10.52 -2.15
C TYR A 166 33.59 -11.58 -2.67
N ARG A 167 33.84 -12.84 -2.35
CA ARG A 167 32.99 -13.96 -2.76
C ARG A 167 32.62 -14.80 -1.55
N GLY A 168 31.38 -15.22 -1.41
CA GLY A 168 30.96 -16.05 -0.28
C GLY A 168 29.47 -16.40 -0.30
N PHE A 169 29.03 -17.13 0.72
CA PHE A 169 27.62 -17.48 0.89
C PHE A 169 26.88 -16.40 1.64
N LEU A 170 25.74 -15.96 1.12
CA LEU A 170 24.86 -15.02 1.79
C LEU A 170 24.18 -15.69 3.00
N THR A 171 24.23 -15.01 4.15
CA THR A 171 23.52 -15.44 5.36
C THR A 171 22.31 -14.58 5.63
N ASP A 172 22.48 -13.26 5.57
CA ASP A 172 21.42 -12.29 5.74
C ASP A 172 21.73 -10.98 5.03
N PHE A 173 20.70 -10.16 4.80
CA PHE A 173 20.85 -8.84 4.21
C PHE A 173 19.80 -7.88 4.74
N TRP A 174 20.17 -6.62 4.81
CA TRP A 174 19.32 -5.56 5.30
C TRP A 174 19.16 -4.51 4.21
N LEU A 175 17.92 -4.09 4.00
CA LEU A 175 17.60 -3.07 3.01
C LEU A 175 17.71 -1.68 3.63
N ASP A 176 18.16 -0.73 2.84
CA ASP A 176 18.05 0.67 3.20
C ASP A 176 16.59 1.13 3.05
N LYS A 177 16.36 2.39 3.41
CA LYS A 177 15.04 2.98 3.29
C LYS A 177 14.63 3.19 1.82
N ASP A 178 15.53 3.24 0.86
CA ASP A 178 15.19 3.42 -0.56
C ASP A 178 14.97 2.06 -1.26
N GLY A 179 15.04 0.96 -0.51
CA GLY A 179 14.89 -0.40 -1.00
C GLY A 179 16.13 -0.93 -1.72
N GLY A 180 17.27 -0.24 -1.59
CA GLY A 180 18.61 -0.72 -1.90
C GLY A 180 19.14 -1.67 -0.83
N ILE A 181 20.27 -2.33 -1.12
CA ILE A 181 20.97 -3.16 -0.13
C ILE A 181 21.83 -2.24 0.72
N LYS A 182 21.60 -2.22 2.02
CA LYS A 182 22.40 -1.46 2.99
C LYS A 182 23.55 -2.29 3.53
N GLU A 183 23.26 -3.51 3.97
CA GLU A 183 24.20 -4.42 4.62
C GLU A 183 24.03 -5.83 4.05
N LEU A 184 25.16 -6.50 3.81
CA LEU A 184 25.24 -7.89 3.36
C LEU A 184 26.09 -8.67 4.35
N HIS A 185 25.54 -9.74 4.90
CA HIS A 185 26.27 -10.63 5.80
C HIS A 185 26.59 -11.91 5.01
N MET A 186 27.88 -12.27 4.97
CA MET A 186 28.38 -13.40 4.20
C MET A 186 29.24 -14.33 5.07
N GLU A 187 29.19 -15.63 4.78
CA GLU A 187 30.00 -16.71 5.36
C GLU A 187 30.93 -17.33 4.30
N ASP A 188 32.02 -17.98 4.74
CA ASP A 188 33.09 -18.54 3.86
C ASP A 188 33.60 -17.52 2.82
N VAL A 189 33.90 -16.30 3.30
CA VAL A 189 34.28 -15.17 2.44
C VAL A 189 35.72 -15.31 1.95
N ARG A 190 35.91 -15.15 0.64
CA ARG A 190 37.20 -15.14 -0.07
C ARG A 190 37.37 -13.84 -0.84
N ARG A 191 38.62 -13.43 -1.03
CA ARG A 191 39.00 -12.24 -1.81
C ARG A 191 39.57 -12.64 -3.16
#